data_AF-A0A971JJK2-F1
#
_entry.id   AF-A0A971JJK2-F1
#
_cell.length_a   1.000
_cell.length_b   1.000
_cell.length_c   1.000
_cell.angle_alpha   90.00
_cell.angle_beta   90.00
_cell.angle_gamma   90.00
#
_symmetry.space_group_name_H-M   'P 1'
#
loop_
_entity.id
_entity.type
_entity.pdbx_description
1 polymer ?
#
loop_
_entity_poly.entity_id
_entity_poly.type
_entity_poly.pdbx_seq_one_letter_code
_entity_poly.pdbx_strand_id
1 'polypeptide(L)'
;MTPDTPGKESLTHNPFAGLAVPGIAPEDVAAAAARVQAEKAEGAPPPWHVAKTKKGGYPVSVERRAGGKVMTLVRNVSGDAEALLSALRKHCAAGGKALGDLVEIQGDHAEKITAFLREKG
;
A
#
# COMPACT_ATOMS: atom_id res chain seq x y z
N MET A 1 5.42 33.90 43.53
CA MET A 1 4.53 33.10 42.66
C MET A 1 5.33 32.79 41.40
N THR A 2 5.96 31.61 41.32
CA THR A 2 6.47 31.03 40.06
C THR A 2 5.27 30.59 39.19
N PRO A 3 5.41 30.19 37.91
CA PRO A 3 6.60 29.91 37.06
C PRO A 3 6.50 30.70 35.72
N ASP A 4 7.38 30.59 34.71
CA ASP A 4 7.39 29.49 33.74
C ASP A 4 8.39 29.78 32.60
N THR A 5 9.03 28.71 32.13
CA THR A 5 9.99 28.65 31.04
C THR A 5 9.26 28.40 29.73
N PRO A 6 9.54 29.17 28.66
CA PRO A 6 9.47 28.63 27.31
C PRO A 6 10.91 28.60 26.76
N GLY A 7 11.45 27.49 26.31
CA GLY A 7 10.80 26.49 25.46
C GLY A 7 11.69 26.42 24.23
N LYS A 8 12.27 25.24 23.98
CA LYS A 8 13.15 24.98 22.83
C LYS A 8 12.40 25.29 21.53
N GLU A 9 12.78 26.34 20.83
CA GLU A 9 12.35 26.55 19.44
C GLU A 9 13.54 26.26 18.53
N SER A 10 13.77 24.96 18.33
CA SER A 10 14.69 24.46 17.31
C SER A 10 14.11 24.78 15.93
N LEU A 11 14.62 25.85 15.32
CA LEU A 11 14.93 26.06 13.91
C LEU A 11 14.24 25.13 12.88
N THR A 12 12.91 25.20 12.77
CA THR A 12 12.15 24.68 11.61
C THR A 12 11.81 25.82 10.64
N HIS A 13 12.76 26.75 10.44
CA HIS A 13 12.59 27.84 9.49
C HIS A 13 12.60 27.27 8.08
N ASN A 14 11.41 27.03 7.54
CA ASN A 14 11.18 26.71 6.14
C ASN A 14 11.19 28.02 5.34
N PRO A 15 12.27 28.40 4.62
CA PRO A 15 12.31 29.59 3.76
C PRO A 15 11.19 29.70 2.70
N PHE A 16 10.39 28.66 2.47
CA PHE A 16 9.23 28.67 1.59
C PHE A 16 7.88 28.90 2.31
N ALA A 17 7.84 28.95 3.64
CA ALA A 17 6.59 29.15 4.40
C ALA A 17 5.93 30.52 4.15
N GLY A 18 6.70 31.50 3.66
CA GLY A 18 6.19 32.84 3.35
C GLY A 18 5.60 33.00 1.95
N LEU A 19 5.70 32.00 1.08
CA LEU A 19 5.14 32.05 -0.27
C LEU A 19 3.70 31.49 -0.24
N ALA A 20 2.80 32.26 0.35
CA ALA A 20 1.37 32.02 0.22
C ALA A 20 0.98 32.18 -1.25
N VAL A 21 0.75 31.06 -1.94
CA VAL A 21 0.03 31.08 -3.23
C VAL A 21 -1.41 31.48 -2.91
N PRO A 22 -1.92 32.60 -3.44
CA PRO A 22 -3.30 33.01 -3.16
C PRO A 22 -4.26 31.94 -3.69
N GLY A 23 -4.97 31.27 -2.76
CA GLY A 23 -6.02 30.29 -3.08
C GLY A 23 -5.85 28.89 -2.48
N ILE A 24 -4.78 28.61 -1.73
CA ILE A 24 -4.61 27.31 -1.05
C ILE A 24 -4.65 27.54 0.46
N ALA A 25 -5.69 27.03 1.12
CA ALA A 25 -5.77 27.03 2.58
C ALA A 25 -4.72 26.06 3.17
N PRO A 26 -4.16 26.32 4.36
CA PRO A 26 -3.15 25.45 4.99
C PRO A 26 -3.66 24.02 5.33
N GLU A 27 -4.96 23.77 5.25
CA GLU A 27 -5.56 22.45 5.45
C GLU A 27 -5.27 21.46 4.29
N ASP A 28 -5.04 21.97 3.07
CA ASP A 28 -4.77 21.15 1.89
C ASP A 28 -3.35 20.56 1.85
N VAL A 29 -2.41 21.15 2.58
CA VAL A 29 -1.02 20.66 2.67
C VAL A 29 -0.89 19.49 3.66
N ALA A 30 -1.77 19.43 4.67
CA ALA A 30 -1.84 18.31 5.61
C ALA A 30 -2.38 17.02 4.94
N ALA A 31 -3.31 17.15 3.98
CA ALA A 31 -3.79 16.03 3.18
C ALA A 31 -2.71 15.48 2.22
N ALA A 32 -1.79 16.33 1.76
CA ALA A 32 -0.63 15.90 0.97
C ALA A 32 0.44 15.18 1.82
N ALA A 33 0.58 15.51 3.10
CA ALA A 33 1.50 14.82 4.01
C ALA A 33 1.13 13.35 4.26
N ALA A 34 -0.15 12.97 4.11
CA ALA A 34 -0.57 11.57 4.12
C ALA A 34 -0.05 10.76 2.91
N ARG A 35 0.36 11.43 1.82
CA ARG A 35 0.90 10.77 0.62
C ARG A 35 2.35 10.30 0.83
N VAL A 36 3.12 10.99 1.68
CA VAL A 36 4.53 10.65 1.98
C VAL A 36 4.63 9.51 3.01
N GLN A 37 3.59 9.28 3.83
CA GLN A 37 3.61 8.21 4.83
C GLN A 37 3.49 6.79 4.24
N ALA A 38 3.16 6.64 2.95
CA ALA A 38 3.13 5.35 2.27
C ALA A 38 4.51 4.85 1.85
N GLU A 39 5.52 5.72 1.80
CA GLU A 39 6.88 5.39 1.35
C GLU A 39 7.76 4.83 2.48
N LYS A 40 7.37 4.93 3.75
CA LYS A 40 8.24 4.58 4.89
C LYS A 40 7.83 3.32 5.67
N ALA A 41 7.13 2.39 5.03
CA ALA A 41 6.89 1.04 5.58
C ALA A 41 7.75 -0.05 4.91
N GLU A 42 8.81 0.33 4.18
CA GLU A 42 9.69 -0.60 3.44
C GLU A 42 10.71 -1.36 4.31
N GLY A 43 10.68 -1.21 5.64
CA GLY A 43 11.63 -1.89 6.55
C GLY A 43 11.02 -2.96 7.45
N ALA A 44 9.70 -3.07 7.52
CA ALA A 44 9.03 -4.08 8.35
C ALA A 44 8.63 -5.28 7.47
N PRO A 45 8.79 -6.52 7.96
CA PRO A 45 8.24 -7.68 7.26
C PRO A 45 6.75 -7.43 7.05
N PRO A 46 6.22 -7.65 5.84
CA PRO A 46 4.81 -7.44 5.59
C PRO A 46 3.98 -8.30 6.56
N PRO A 47 2.82 -7.80 7.04
CA PRO A 47 1.94 -8.55 7.94
C PRO A 47 1.23 -9.73 7.23
N TRP A 48 1.61 -10.03 6.00
CA TRP A 48 1.09 -11.09 5.16
C TRP A 48 2.22 -11.94 4.59
N HIS A 49 1.93 -13.21 4.38
CA HIS A 49 2.82 -14.16 3.73
C HIS A 49 2.05 -14.95 2.69
N VAL A 50 2.68 -15.25 1.55
CA VAL A 50 2.10 -16.10 0.50
C VAL A 50 2.99 -17.32 0.33
N ALA A 51 2.53 -18.47 0.82
CA ALA A 51 3.33 -19.67 0.78
C ALA A 51 3.40 -20.24 -0.65
N LYS A 52 4.62 -20.65 -1.04
CA LYS A 52 4.91 -21.20 -2.38
C LYS A 52 4.24 -22.56 -2.56
N THR A 53 3.89 -22.86 -3.81
CA THR A 53 3.38 -24.18 -4.20
C THR A 53 4.47 -25.24 -4.08
N LYS A 54 4.08 -26.53 -4.08
CA LYS A 54 5.02 -27.67 -4.08
C LYS A 54 6.00 -27.65 -5.27
N LYS A 55 5.67 -26.94 -6.36
CA LYS A 55 6.51 -26.74 -7.55
C LYS A 55 7.47 -25.54 -7.42
N GLY A 56 7.45 -24.82 -6.30
CA GLY A 56 8.34 -23.68 -6.02
C GLY A 56 7.86 -22.31 -6.48
N GLY A 57 6.76 -22.22 -7.26
CA GLY A 57 6.17 -20.96 -7.70
C GLY A 57 5.10 -20.41 -6.75
N TYR A 58 4.79 -19.12 -6.85
CA TYR A 58 3.65 -18.54 -6.13
C TYR A 58 2.32 -19.04 -6.70
N PRO A 59 1.31 -19.30 -5.86
CA PRO A 59 0.00 -19.85 -6.26
C PRO A 59 -0.91 -18.78 -6.89
N VAL A 60 -0.44 -18.13 -7.95
CA VAL A 60 -1.18 -17.14 -8.73
C VAL A 60 -1.84 -17.84 -9.92
N SER A 61 -3.11 -17.57 -10.17
CA SER A 61 -3.88 -18.21 -11.26
C SER A 61 -4.86 -17.23 -11.88
N VAL A 62 -5.02 -17.28 -13.19
CA VAL A 62 -5.95 -16.41 -13.93
C VAL A 62 -7.22 -17.19 -14.22
N GLU A 63 -8.35 -16.69 -13.75
CA GLU A 63 -9.67 -17.25 -13.98
C GLU A 63 -10.49 -16.34 -14.91
N ARG A 64 -11.13 -16.96 -15.90
CA ARG A 64 -12.05 -16.29 -16.82
C ARG A 64 -13.48 -16.62 -16.38
N ARG A 65 -14.23 -15.62 -15.94
CA ARG A 65 -15.66 -15.73 -15.58
C ARG A 65 -16.55 -15.39 -16.76
N ALA A 66 -17.83 -15.77 -16.63
CA ALA A 66 -18.88 -15.45 -17.59
C ALA A 66 -18.91 -13.94 -17.91
N GLY A 67 -19.13 -13.61 -19.18
CA GLY A 67 -19.14 -12.23 -19.66
C GLY A 67 -17.77 -11.61 -19.95
N GLY A 68 -16.75 -12.43 -20.20
CA GLY A 68 -15.41 -11.96 -20.59
C GLY A 68 -14.60 -11.33 -19.46
N LYS A 69 -15.08 -11.42 -18.22
CA LYS A 69 -14.39 -10.90 -17.04
C LYS A 69 -13.20 -11.79 -16.70
N VAL A 70 -12.03 -11.20 -16.61
CA VAL A 70 -10.81 -11.89 -16.17
C VAL A 70 -10.51 -11.47 -14.74
N MET A 71 -10.15 -12.43 -13.89
CA MET A 71 -9.69 -12.20 -12.53
C MET A 71 -8.43 -13.00 -12.26
N THR A 72 -7.50 -12.41 -11.52
CA THR A 72 -6.31 -13.08 -11.01
C THR A 72 -6.52 -13.45 -9.54
N LEU A 73 -6.34 -14.71 -9.21
CA LEU A 73 -6.49 -15.28 -7.87
C LEU A 73 -5.11 -15.59 -7.28
N VAL A 74 -4.88 -15.11 -6.06
CA VAL A 74 -3.70 -15.43 -5.24
C VAL A 74 -4.16 -16.29 -4.08
N ARG A 75 -3.76 -17.55 -4.06
CA ARG A 75 -4.12 -18.51 -3.00
C ARG A 75 -3.04 -18.59 -1.92
N ASN A 76 -3.32 -19.33 -0.85
CA ASN A 76 -2.33 -19.64 0.19
C ASN A 76 -1.77 -18.38 0.88
N VAL A 77 -2.64 -17.39 1.05
CA VAL A 77 -2.33 -16.16 1.78
C VAL A 77 -2.52 -16.45 3.27
N SER A 78 -1.55 -16.09 4.08
CA SER A 78 -1.59 -16.22 5.54
C SER A 78 -1.26 -14.88 6.18
N GLY A 79 -1.83 -14.62 7.37
CA GLY A 79 -1.74 -13.32 8.02
C GLY A 79 -2.81 -12.37 7.52
N ASP A 80 -2.43 -11.12 7.24
CA ASP A 80 -3.38 -10.05 6.91
C ASP A 80 -3.65 -9.92 5.39
N ALA A 81 -4.69 -10.61 4.92
CA ALA A 81 -5.06 -10.61 3.50
C ALA A 81 -5.54 -9.24 2.98
N GLU A 82 -6.09 -8.39 3.86
CA GLU A 82 -6.51 -7.03 3.49
C GLU A 82 -5.31 -6.12 3.23
N ALA A 83 -4.23 -6.25 4.01
CA ALA A 83 -2.97 -5.55 3.78
C ALA A 83 -2.31 -6.01 2.47
N LEU A 84 -2.36 -7.31 2.15
CA LEU A 84 -1.92 -7.80 0.84
C LEU A 84 -2.76 -7.19 -0.28
N LEU A 85 -4.09 -7.21 -0.15
CA LEU A 85 -5.00 -6.59 -1.11
C LEU A 85 -4.69 -5.10 -1.30
N SER A 86 -4.46 -4.35 -0.22
CA SER A 86 -4.11 -2.93 -0.26
C SER A 86 -2.81 -2.69 -1.03
N ALA A 87 -1.79 -3.51 -0.79
CA ALA A 87 -0.53 -3.43 -1.52
C ALA A 87 -0.69 -3.77 -3.01
N LEU A 88 -1.45 -4.82 -3.34
CA LEU A 88 -1.75 -5.21 -4.71
C LEU A 88 -2.60 -4.16 -5.44
N ARG A 89 -3.56 -3.52 -4.77
CA ARG A 89 -4.37 -2.43 -5.34
C ARG A 89 -3.49 -1.23 -5.71
N LYS A 90 -2.50 -0.89 -4.88
CA LYS A 90 -1.52 0.17 -5.18
C LYS A 90 -0.63 -0.20 -6.35
N HIS A 91 -0.17 -1.45 -6.42
CA HIS A 91 0.76 -1.90 -7.47
C HIS A 91 0.07 -2.15 -8.84
N CYS A 92 -1.10 -2.78 -8.83
CA CYS A 92 -1.83 -3.15 -10.04
C CYS A 92 -2.86 -2.10 -10.49
N ALA A 93 -3.16 -1.09 -9.65
CA ALA A 93 -4.22 -0.09 -9.88
C ALA A 93 -5.58 -0.73 -10.22
N ALA A 94 -5.83 -1.94 -9.70
CA ALA A 94 -7.01 -2.74 -10.00
C ALA A 94 -7.85 -2.97 -8.73
N GLY A 95 -9.16 -3.12 -8.91
CA GLY A 95 -10.08 -3.52 -7.85
C GLY A 95 -9.92 -5.00 -7.50
N GLY A 96 -10.30 -5.38 -6.29
CA GLY A 96 -10.23 -6.76 -5.84
C GLY A 96 -10.89 -6.98 -4.49
N LYS A 97 -10.87 -8.22 -4.01
CA LYS A 97 -11.46 -8.64 -2.76
C LYS A 97 -10.55 -9.65 -2.06
N ALA A 98 -10.44 -9.54 -0.73
CA ALA A 98 -9.82 -10.55 0.12
C ALA A 98 -10.92 -11.50 0.64
N LEU A 99 -10.67 -12.80 0.55
CA LEU A 99 -11.53 -13.89 0.97
C LEU A 99 -10.72 -14.82 1.89
N GLY A 100 -10.39 -14.35 3.10
CA GLY A 100 -9.58 -15.11 4.05
C GLY A 100 -8.21 -15.45 3.46
N ASP A 101 -8.00 -16.70 3.08
CA ASP A 101 -6.74 -17.23 2.53
C ASP A 101 -6.55 -17.03 1.01
N LEU A 102 -7.49 -16.33 0.37
CA LEU A 102 -7.50 -16.05 -1.07
C LEU A 102 -7.69 -14.55 -1.34
N VAL A 103 -6.93 -13.99 -2.27
CA VAL A 103 -7.15 -12.62 -2.78
C VAL A 103 -7.48 -12.68 -4.26
N GLU A 104 -8.60 -12.08 -4.67
CA GLU A 104 -8.98 -11.92 -6.07
C GLU A 104 -8.76 -10.48 -6.54
N ILE A 105 -8.13 -10.31 -7.69
CA ILE A 105 -7.87 -9.03 -8.35
C ILE A 105 -8.53 -9.05 -9.73
N GLN A 106 -9.19 -7.96 -10.10
CA GLN A 106 -9.76 -7.79 -11.45
C GLN A 106 -8.66 -7.61 -12.49
N GLY A 107 -8.80 -8.27 -13.63
CA GLY A 107 -7.85 -8.22 -14.73
C GLY A 107 -6.82 -9.36 -14.72
N ASP A 108 -6.02 -9.37 -15.77
CA ASP A 108 -4.88 -10.28 -15.92
C ASP A 108 -3.60 -9.59 -15.44
N HIS A 109 -3.17 -9.93 -14.22
CA HIS A 109 -2.00 -9.33 -13.58
C HIS A 109 -1.07 -10.40 -12.99
N ALA A 110 -1.16 -11.64 -13.46
CA ALA A 110 -0.44 -12.76 -12.87
C ALA A 110 1.09 -12.55 -12.81
N GLU A 111 1.70 -12.06 -13.89
CA GLU A 111 3.14 -11.80 -13.93
C GLU A 111 3.56 -10.66 -12.99
N LYS A 112 2.80 -9.55 -12.99
CA LYS A 112 3.06 -8.40 -12.11
C LYS A 112 2.94 -8.78 -10.64
N ILE A 113 1.89 -9.52 -10.28
CA ILE A 113 1.66 -9.99 -8.92
C ILE A 113 2.76 -10.97 -8.49
N THR A 114 3.19 -11.86 -9.39
CA THR A 114 4.28 -12.80 -9.10
C THR A 114 5.60 -12.08 -8.87
N ALA A 115 5.91 -11.06 -9.68
CA ALA A 115 7.10 -10.22 -9.49
C ALA A 115 7.05 -9.45 -8.17
N PHE A 116 5.90 -8.84 -7.86
CA PHE A 116 5.66 -8.13 -6.59
C PHE A 116 5.86 -9.04 -5.37
N LEU A 117 5.29 -10.25 -5.40
CA LEU A 117 5.44 -11.24 -4.31
C LEU A 117 6.89 -11.71 -4.14
N ARG A 118 7.67 -11.76 -5.23
CA ARG A 118 9.09 -12.10 -5.20
C ARG A 118 9.96 -10.99 -4.61
N GLU A 119 9.56 -9.73 -4.79
CA GLU A 119 10.28 -8.57 -4.26
C GLU A 119 10.01 -8.36 -2.77
N LYS A 120 8.76 -8.60 -2.32
CA LYS A 120 8.31 -8.29 -0.95
C LYS A 120 8.25 -9.49 0.01
N GLY A 121 8.29 -10.74 -0.47
CA GLY A 121 8.14 -11.95 0.35
C GLY A 121 9.28 -12.95 0.19
#